data_AF-A0A4P6XNF1-F1
#
_entry.id   AF-A0A4P6XNF1-F1
#
_cell.length_a   1.000
_cell.length_b   1.000
_cell.length_c   1.000
_cell.angle_alpha   90.00
_cell.angle_beta   90.00
_cell.angle_gamma   90.00
#
_symmetry.space_group_name_H-M   'P 1'
#
loop_
_entity.id
_entity.type
_entity.pdbx_description
1 polymer ?
#
loop_
_entity_poly.entity_id
_entity_poly.type
_entity_poly.pdbx_seq_one_letter_code
_entity_poly.pdbx_strand_id
1 'polypeptide(L)'
;MAVTRSGRSIGDVGKKIKFLDDGEVPSDIEVLSVSTKESTQEPEQVKDSESDLEDDSDEAPEEESVSQLKSVVLQKMKQQEKLEQETRKHEREKRKQRDLHFKQQQDAKREKLKELAGAEKLPDLLPEEAFESDHEDEIPTKNSSSGKHLRSEDFEKEDAAMRKKTKLEKLRNLKEMRQQALKKGPVYVQVQHNITSKSRVPRAEQSVLDTKSQWLQRESLNRK
;
A
#
# COMPACT_ATOMS: atom_id res chain seq x y z
N MET A 1 19.75 15.69 -34.69
CA MET A 1 18.61 15.21 -35.49
C MET A 1 17.70 14.39 -34.59
N ALA A 2 16.54 14.93 -34.23
CA ALA A 2 15.55 14.23 -33.42
C ALA A 2 14.35 13.89 -34.33
N VAL A 3 13.99 12.61 -34.42
CA VAL A 3 12.85 12.12 -35.17
C VAL A 3 11.76 11.75 -34.16
N THR A 4 10.75 12.62 -34.01
CA THR A 4 9.52 12.31 -33.28
C THR A 4 8.55 11.59 -34.22
N ARG A 5 8.05 10.43 -33.80
CA ARG A 5 7.05 9.65 -34.55
C ARG A 5 5.69 9.69 -33.85
N SER A 6 4.67 9.70 -34.71
CA SER A 6 3.24 9.47 -34.53
C SER A 6 2.45 10.51 -33.73
N GLY A 7 1.70 11.31 -34.50
CA GLY A 7 0.59 12.11 -34.02
C GLY A 7 -0.59 11.24 -33.57
N ARG A 8 -1.21 11.69 -32.48
CA ARG A 8 -2.58 11.34 -32.11
C ARG A 8 -3.28 12.69 -31.88
N SER A 9 -4.34 12.91 -32.64
CA SER A 9 -5.15 14.12 -32.61
C SER A 9 -5.57 14.47 -31.19
N ILE A 10 -5.16 15.66 -30.74
CA ILE A 10 -5.67 16.31 -29.53
C ILE A 10 -7.03 16.89 -29.91
N GLY A 11 -8.08 16.13 -29.62
CA GLY A 11 -9.45 16.48 -29.95
C GLY A 11 -10.40 15.73 -29.03
N ASP A 12 -10.17 15.83 -27.72
CA ASP A 12 -11.23 15.51 -26.75
C ASP A 12 -11.06 16.44 -25.55
N VAL A 13 -11.98 17.39 -25.43
CA VAL A 13 -12.06 18.30 -24.29
C VAL A 13 -12.47 17.45 -23.10
N GLY A 14 -11.55 17.25 -22.15
CA GLY A 14 -11.78 16.40 -20.99
C GLY A 14 -13.10 16.73 -20.28
N LYS A 15 -14.08 15.83 -20.42
CA LYS A 15 -15.38 15.95 -19.73
C LYS A 15 -15.14 15.76 -18.24
N LYS A 16 -15.47 16.78 -17.43
CA LYS A 16 -15.40 16.69 -15.97
C LYS A 16 -16.51 15.76 -15.48
N ILE A 17 -16.14 14.57 -15.00
CA ILE A 17 -17.07 13.66 -14.34
C ILE A 17 -17.38 14.25 -12.96
N LYS A 18 -18.65 14.62 -12.74
CA LYS A 18 -19.16 14.94 -11.41
C LYS A 18 -19.86 13.69 -10.89
N PHE A 19 -19.33 13.10 -9.83
CA PHE A 19 -20.01 12.03 -9.11
C PHE A 19 -21.12 12.66 -8.26
N LEU A 20 -22.36 12.19 -8.43
CA LEU A 20 -23.47 12.50 -7.55
C LEU A 20 -23.40 11.55 -6.34
N ASP A 21 -23.74 12.05 -5.16
CA ASP A 21 -23.55 11.39 -3.85
C ASP A 21 -24.39 10.09 -3.68
N ASP A 22 -25.35 9.84 -4.56
CA ASP A 22 -26.21 8.65 -4.57
C ASP A 22 -25.72 7.51 -5.49
N GLY A 23 -24.52 7.62 -6.07
CA GLY A 23 -23.87 6.50 -6.76
C GLY A 23 -24.45 6.09 -8.13
N GLU A 24 -25.48 6.79 -8.63
CA GLU A 24 -26.00 6.57 -9.98
C GLU A 24 -25.12 7.27 -11.04
N VAL A 25 -24.70 6.49 -12.04
CA VAL A 25 -23.88 6.97 -13.16
C VAL A 25 -24.79 7.56 -14.25
N PRO A 26 -24.53 8.79 -14.75
CA PRO A 26 -25.35 9.40 -15.80
C PRO A 26 -25.43 8.53 -17.07
N SER A 27 -26.62 8.44 -17.65
CA SER A 27 -27.00 7.59 -18.79
C SER A 27 -26.23 7.83 -20.11
N ASP A 28 -25.42 8.89 -20.18
CA ASP A 28 -24.66 9.29 -21.37
C ASP A 28 -23.22 8.75 -21.41
N ILE A 29 -22.86 7.85 -20.49
CA ILE A 29 -21.54 7.21 -20.44
C ILE A 29 -21.68 5.77 -20.92
N GLU A 30 -21.13 5.45 -22.10
CA GLU A 30 -21.01 4.07 -22.57
C GLU A 30 -20.02 3.31 -21.67
N VAL A 31 -20.58 2.61 -20.68
CA VAL A 31 -19.83 1.67 -19.85
C VAL A 31 -19.56 0.43 -20.70
N LEU A 32 -18.30 0.20 -21.06
CA LEU A 32 -17.89 -0.98 -21.82
C LEU A 32 -17.99 -2.22 -20.91
N SER A 33 -19.20 -2.79 -20.80
CA SER A 33 -19.45 -4.03 -20.06
C SER A 33 -19.02 -5.23 -20.92
N VAL A 34 -18.11 -6.04 -20.39
CA VAL A 34 -17.70 -7.31 -21.00
C VAL A 34 -18.88 -8.28 -20.87
N SER A 35 -19.69 -8.39 -21.92
CA SER A 35 -20.81 -9.32 -22.01
C SER A 35 -20.29 -10.76 -22.10
N THR A 36 -20.41 -11.51 -21.00
CA THR A 36 -20.49 -12.98 -21.04
C THR A 36 -21.88 -13.36 -21.51
N LYS A 37 -21.98 -13.89 -22.73
CA LYS A 37 -23.19 -14.56 -23.22
C LYS A 37 -23.35 -15.90 -22.50
N GLU A 38 -24.32 -16.01 -21.61
CA GLU A 38 -25.06 -17.26 -21.44
C GLU A 38 -26.48 -16.97 -20.92
N SER A 39 -27.45 -17.48 -21.67
CA SER A 39 -28.88 -17.38 -21.48
C SER A 39 -29.33 -18.37 -20.40
N THR A 40 -30.13 -17.96 -19.41
CA THR A 40 -31.29 -18.72 -18.90
C THR A 40 -32.17 -17.81 -18.03
N GLN A 41 -33.33 -17.47 -18.61
CA GLN A 41 -34.68 -17.34 -18.04
C GLN A 41 -34.87 -17.35 -16.50
N GLU A 42 -35.46 -16.27 -15.99
CA GLU A 42 -36.13 -16.11 -14.68
C GLU A 42 -37.27 -17.14 -14.46
N PRO A 43 -37.64 -17.40 -13.18
CA PRO A 43 -38.83 -16.72 -12.65
C PRO A 43 -38.71 -16.19 -11.20
N GLU A 44 -39.70 -15.36 -10.88
CA GLU A 44 -39.94 -14.45 -9.76
C GLU A 44 -40.01 -15.03 -8.32
N GLN A 45 -39.68 -14.13 -7.36
CA GLN A 45 -40.21 -13.90 -5.98
C GLN A 45 -40.26 -15.06 -4.95
N VAL A 46 -39.76 -14.84 -3.71
CA VAL A 46 -40.53 -14.61 -2.45
C VAL A 46 -39.60 -14.12 -1.29
N LYS A 47 -40.14 -13.13 -0.56
CA LYS A 47 -39.88 -12.48 0.76
C LYS A 47 -39.04 -13.15 1.87
N ASP A 48 -38.38 -12.25 2.62
CA ASP A 48 -38.14 -12.14 4.08
C ASP A 48 -38.00 -13.40 4.95
N SER A 49 -36.87 -13.49 5.66
CA SER A 49 -36.84 -13.49 7.14
C SER A 49 -35.41 -13.43 7.67
N GLU A 50 -35.18 -12.46 8.55
CA GLU A 50 -34.04 -12.40 9.45
C GLU A 50 -34.05 -13.62 10.38
N SER A 51 -32.91 -14.31 10.49
CA SER A 51 -32.67 -15.28 11.56
C SER A 51 -31.22 -15.12 11.99
N ASP A 52 -31.07 -14.44 13.11
CA ASP A 52 -29.86 -14.36 13.92
C ASP A 52 -29.58 -15.77 14.46
N LEU A 53 -28.52 -16.41 13.98
CA LEU A 53 -28.04 -17.68 14.51
C LEU A 53 -26.56 -17.50 14.85
N GLU A 54 -26.32 -17.25 16.13
CA GLU A 54 -25.07 -17.57 16.79
C GLU A 54 -24.85 -19.08 16.65
N ASP A 55 -23.86 -19.47 15.84
CA ASP A 55 -23.50 -20.88 15.63
C ASP A 55 -22.03 -21.08 16.01
N ASP A 56 -21.86 -21.39 17.30
CA ASP A 56 -20.66 -21.97 17.89
C ASP A 56 -20.62 -23.44 17.46
N SER A 57 -19.78 -23.78 16.46
CA SER A 57 -19.72 -25.15 15.93
C SER A 57 -18.29 -25.62 15.69
N ASP A 58 -17.80 -26.37 16.67
CA ASP A 58 -16.54 -27.08 16.78
C ASP A 58 -16.60 -28.40 15.97
N GLU A 59 -16.89 -28.31 14.66
CA GLU A 59 -17.15 -29.49 13.81
C GLU A 59 -15.86 -30.02 13.15
N ALA A 60 -15.48 -31.24 13.52
CA ALA A 60 -14.32 -31.97 13.01
C ALA A 60 -14.44 -32.30 11.51
N PRO A 61 -13.32 -32.43 10.77
CA PRO A 61 -13.35 -32.61 9.32
C PRO A 61 -13.76 -34.04 8.94
N GLU A 62 -14.97 -34.21 8.40
CA GLU A 62 -15.36 -35.39 7.62
C GLU A 62 -15.45 -35.09 6.11
N GLU A 63 -15.20 -36.11 5.30
CA GLU A 63 -14.90 -36.12 3.87
C GLU A 63 -15.89 -35.31 2.99
N GLU A 64 -15.40 -34.24 2.33
CA GLU A 64 -16.29 -33.28 1.67
C GLU A 64 -16.77 -33.66 0.25
N SER A 65 -18.09 -33.65 0.11
CA SER A 65 -18.88 -33.62 -1.13
C SER A 65 -18.85 -32.23 -1.78
N VAL A 66 -19.00 -32.17 -3.11
CA VAL A 66 -18.99 -30.92 -3.93
C VAL A 66 -19.99 -29.84 -3.43
N SER A 67 -21.01 -30.21 -2.66
CA SER A 67 -21.93 -29.28 -2.01
C SER A 67 -21.32 -28.50 -0.84
N GLN A 68 -20.44 -29.11 -0.04
CA GLN A 68 -19.76 -28.43 1.08
C GLN A 68 -18.72 -27.42 0.58
N LEU A 69 -18.06 -27.72 -0.55
CA LEU A 69 -17.15 -26.75 -1.20
C LEU A 69 -17.85 -25.42 -1.56
N LYS A 70 -19.14 -25.44 -1.94
CA LYS A 70 -19.89 -24.21 -2.24
C LYS A 70 -20.21 -23.41 -0.98
N SER A 71 -20.60 -24.05 0.12
CA SER A 71 -20.85 -23.35 1.38
C SER A 71 -19.57 -22.75 1.96
N VAL A 72 -18.45 -23.47 1.88
CA VAL A 72 -17.12 -22.96 2.30
C VAL A 72 -16.72 -21.72 1.50
N VAL A 73 -16.93 -21.72 0.17
CA VAL A 73 -16.64 -20.55 -0.67
C VAL A 73 -17.53 -19.36 -0.29
N LEU A 74 -18.83 -19.57 -0.10
CA LEU A 74 -19.76 -18.52 0.30
C LEU A 74 -19.42 -17.95 1.69
N GLN A 75 -19.06 -18.81 2.65
CA GLN A 75 -18.64 -18.39 3.98
C GLN A 75 -17.36 -17.57 3.93
N LYS A 76 -16.40 -17.96 3.10
CA LYS A 76 -15.16 -17.21 2.89
C LYS A 76 -15.41 -15.84 2.26
N MET A 77 -16.32 -15.74 1.28
CA MET A 77 -16.71 -14.45 0.71
C MET A 77 -17.36 -13.54 1.76
N LYS A 78 -18.27 -14.08 2.58
CA LYS A 78 -18.91 -13.33 3.67
C LYS A 78 -17.91 -12.86 4.73
N GLN A 79 -16.91 -13.69 5.07
CA GLN A 79 -15.83 -13.31 5.97
C GLN A 79 -14.96 -12.17 5.41
N GLN A 80 -14.62 -12.23 4.12
CA GLN A 80 -13.86 -11.16 3.46
C GLN A 80 -14.63 -9.84 3.45
N GLU A 81 -15.93 -9.87 3.16
CA GLU A 81 -16.77 -8.68 3.19
C GLU A 81 -16.85 -8.06 4.59
N LYS A 82 -17.00 -8.88 5.64
CA LYS A 82 -17.01 -8.40 7.03
C LYS A 82 -15.68 -7.70 7.40
N LEU A 83 -14.55 -8.29 7.03
CA LEU A 83 -13.23 -7.68 7.27
C LEU A 83 -13.06 -6.35 6.53
N GLU A 84 -13.57 -6.25 5.29
CA GLU A 84 -13.54 -5.00 4.54
C GLU A 84 -14.43 -3.92 5.18
N GLN A 85 -15.61 -4.30 5.68
CA GLN A 85 -16.49 -3.37 6.40
C GLN A 85 -15.86 -2.89 7.72
N GLU A 86 -15.21 -3.77 8.49
CA GLU A 86 -14.52 -3.42 9.73
C GLU A 86 -13.34 -2.48 9.49
N THR A 87 -12.51 -2.77 8.49
CA THR A 87 -11.38 -1.89 8.14
C THR A 87 -11.86 -0.51 7.70
N ARG A 88 -12.96 -0.43 6.93
CA ARG A 88 -13.59 0.83 6.53
C ARG A 88 -14.16 1.60 7.73
N LYS A 89 -14.78 0.92 8.70
CA LYS A 89 -15.27 1.55 9.94
C LYS A 89 -14.11 2.15 10.76
N HIS A 90 -13.05 1.37 10.97
CA HIS A 90 -11.88 1.83 11.72
C HIS A 90 -11.16 2.99 11.03
N GLU A 91 -11.08 3.01 9.69
CA GLU A 91 -10.55 4.14 8.94
C GLU A 91 -11.39 5.41 9.13
N ARG A 92 -12.73 5.29 9.11
CA ARG A 92 -13.64 6.42 9.38
C ARG A 92 -13.48 6.95 10.80
N GLU A 93 -13.34 6.07 11.79
CA GLU A 93 -13.10 6.48 13.19
C GLU A 93 -11.77 7.23 13.35
N LYS A 94 -10.70 6.75 12.72
CA LYS A 94 -9.41 7.45 12.71
C LYS A 94 -9.49 8.84 12.08
N ARG A 95 -10.24 8.99 10.98
CA ARG A 95 -10.50 10.32 10.38
C ARG A 95 -11.22 11.23 11.37
N LYS A 96 -12.31 10.75 11.97
CA LYS A 96 -13.07 11.52 12.98
C LYS A 96 -12.21 11.95 14.17
N GLN A 97 -11.34 11.07 14.68
CA GLN A 97 -10.43 11.40 15.78
C GLN A 97 -9.42 12.49 15.39
N ARG A 98 -8.84 12.41 14.19
CA ARG A 98 -7.94 13.44 13.67
C ARG A 98 -8.64 14.78 13.50
N ASP A 99 -9.85 14.77 12.95
CA ASP A 99 -10.63 15.99 12.72
C ASP A 99 -11.03 16.63 14.05
N LEU A 100 -11.42 15.82 15.04
CA LEU A 100 -11.72 16.28 16.40
C LEU A 100 -10.49 16.91 17.06
N HIS A 101 -9.34 16.25 17.00
CA HIS A 101 -8.10 16.79 17.54
C HIS A 101 -7.67 18.08 16.85
N PHE A 102 -7.80 18.15 15.52
CA PHE A 102 -7.51 19.38 14.77
C PHE A 102 -8.46 20.52 15.14
N LYS A 103 -9.76 20.21 15.32
CA LYS A 103 -10.75 21.18 15.80
C LYS A 103 -10.39 21.70 17.20
N GLN A 104 -10.05 20.82 18.14
CA GLN A 104 -9.59 21.21 19.48
C GLN A 104 -8.36 22.12 19.43
N GLN A 105 -7.39 21.83 18.56
CA GLN A 105 -6.22 22.69 18.39
C GLN A 105 -6.58 24.07 17.83
N GLN A 106 -7.51 24.13 16.88
CA GLN A 106 -7.98 25.41 16.33
C GLN A 106 -8.74 26.23 17.37
N ASP A 107 -9.61 25.59 18.15
CA ASP A 107 -10.37 26.24 19.21
C ASP A 107 -9.44 26.74 20.32
N ALA A 108 -8.47 25.94 20.77
CA ALA A 108 -7.45 26.37 21.73
C ALA A 108 -6.58 27.53 21.21
N LYS A 109 -6.25 27.57 19.92
CA LYS A 109 -5.55 28.71 19.32
C LYS A 109 -6.42 29.97 19.29
N ARG A 110 -7.70 29.82 18.97
CA ARG A 110 -8.66 30.94 18.97
C ARG A 110 -8.90 31.47 20.38
N GLU A 111 -9.01 30.60 21.38
CA GLU A 111 -9.12 30.98 22.79
C GLU A 111 -7.88 31.72 23.25
N LYS A 112 -6.67 31.19 22.99
CA LYS A 112 -5.41 31.90 23.28
C LYS A 112 -5.33 33.28 22.64
N LEU A 113 -5.73 33.41 21.37
CA LEU A 113 -5.76 34.71 20.70
C LEU A 113 -6.80 35.65 21.32
N LYS A 114 -7.94 35.14 21.78
CA LYS A 114 -8.97 35.93 22.45
C LYS A 114 -8.54 36.35 23.85
N GLU A 115 -7.84 35.48 24.59
CA GLU A 115 -7.23 35.81 25.88
C GLU A 115 -6.13 36.86 25.72
N LEU A 116 -5.25 36.73 24.72
CA LEU A 116 -4.22 37.72 24.41
C LEU A 116 -4.82 39.07 23.95
N ALA A 117 -5.94 39.04 23.21
CA ALA A 117 -6.64 40.25 22.80
C ALA A 117 -7.45 40.89 23.94
N GLY A 118 -7.91 40.11 24.92
CA GLY A 118 -8.59 40.61 26.13
C GLY A 118 -7.61 41.07 27.22
N ALA A 119 -6.37 40.57 27.20
CA ALA A 119 -5.29 41.01 28.07
C ALA A 119 -4.56 42.21 27.42
N GLU A 120 -5.07 43.44 27.64
CA GLU A 120 -4.41 44.71 27.28
C GLU A 120 -3.04 44.95 28.00
N LYS A 121 -2.45 43.93 28.63
CA LYS A 121 -1.08 43.93 29.13
C LYS A 121 -0.41 42.65 28.67
N LEU A 122 0.42 42.76 27.63
CA LEU A 122 1.35 41.70 27.27
C LEU A 122 2.16 41.33 28.52
N PRO A 123 2.25 40.05 28.92
CA PRO A 123 3.36 39.62 29.74
C PRO A 123 4.59 39.61 28.83
N ASP A 124 5.38 40.67 28.88
CA ASP A 124 6.71 40.80 28.25
C ASP A 124 7.77 39.98 29.00
N LEU A 125 7.41 38.79 29.42
CA LEU A 125 8.33 37.85 30.05
C LEU A 125 8.20 36.56 29.25
N LEU A 126 9.01 36.47 28.19
CA LEU A 126 9.61 35.19 27.88
C LEU A 126 10.17 34.64 29.21
N PRO A 127 10.02 33.35 29.52
CA PRO A 127 10.65 32.78 30.71
C PRO A 127 12.16 33.08 30.65
N GLU A 128 12.63 34.04 31.46
CA GLU A 128 14.07 34.35 31.58
C GLU A 128 14.83 33.11 32.08
N GLU A 129 14.13 32.19 32.76
CA GLU A 129 14.57 30.87 33.18
C GLU A 129 15.01 29.95 32.00
N ALA A 130 14.53 30.20 30.77
CA ALA A 130 14.96 29.49 29.57
C ALA A 130 16.28 30.02 28.99
N PHE A 131 16.74 31.19 29.42
CA PHE A 131 18.05 31.76 29.06
C PHE A 131 19.08 31.63 30.20
N GLU A 132 18.65 31.58 31.46
CA GLU A 132 19.54 31.34 32.61
C GLU A 132 19.98 29.87 32.74
N SER A 133 19.19 28.91 32.22
CA SER A 133 19.52 27.47 32.23
C SER A 133 20.67 27.06 31.30
N ASP A 134 21.18 27.97 30.44
CA ASP A 134 22.41 27.75 29.67
C ASP A 134 23.67 28.29 30.40
N HIS A 135 23.52 29.07 31.48
CA HIS A 135 24.65 29.71 32.17
C HIS A 135 24.88 29.25 33.62
N GLU A 136 23.92 28.62 34.28
CA GLU A 136 24.10 28.04 35.61
C GLU A 136 23.63 26.59 35.64
N ASP A 137 24.52 25.63 35.34
CA ASP A 137 24.53 24.27 35.93
C ASP A 137 25.60 23.36 35.30
N GLU A 138 26.87 23.54 35.72
CA GLU A 138 27.87 22.47 35.69
C GLU A 138 27.66 21.50 36.87
N ILE A 139 26.48 20.87 36.98
CA ILE A 139 26.22 19.79 37.94
C ILE A 139 25.95 18.50 37.16
N PRO A 140 26.84 17.48 37.21
CA PRO A 140 26.72 16.29 36.40
C PRO A 140 25.65 15.35 36.98
N THR A 141 24.41 15.47 36.51
CA THR A 141 23.42 14.41 36.67
C THR A 141 23.79 13.24 35.73
N LYS A 142 23.75 12.01 36.25
CA LYS A 142 24.20 10.77 35.58
C LYS A 142 23.44 10.37 34.31
N ASN A 143 22.61 11.25 33.76
CA ASN A 143 21.83 11.04 32.54
C ASN A 143 22.15 12.05 31.42
N SER A 144 23.29 12.73 31.48
CA SER A 144 23.82 13.42 30.30
C SER A 144 24.37 12.39 29.30
N SER A 145 23.47 11.75 28.53
CA SER A 145 23.88 11.25 27.23
C SER A 145 24.32 12.49 26.45
N SER A 146 25.63 12.72 26.42
CA SER A 146 26.27 13.81 25.69
C SER A 146 25.55 13.95 24.35
N GLY A 147 24.81 15.05 24.17
CA GLY A 147 24.14 15.38 22.93
C GLY A 147 25.21 15.54 21.87
N LYS A 148 25.57 14.44 21.22
CA LYS A 148 26.43 14.50 20.04
C LYS A 148 25.61 15.28 19.03
N HIS A 149 26.03 16.51 18.72
CA HIS A 149 25.51 17.23 17.57
C HIS A 149 25.74 16.34 16.35
N LEU A 150 24.69 15.61 15.95
CA LEU A 150 24.71 14.81 14.73
C LEU A 150 24.85 15.79 13.59
N ARG A 151 25.98 15.72 12.87
CA ARG A 151 26.18 16.53 11.67
C ARG A 151 25.10 16.13 10.67
N SER A 152 24.53 17.10 9.97
CA SER A 152 23.54 16.88 8.90
C SER A 152 24.03 15.86 7.86
N GLU A 153 25.34 15.81 7.62
CA GLU A 153 26.00 14.82 6.75
C GLU A 153 25.86 13.37 7.23
N ASP A 154 25.76 13.13 8.54
CA ASP A 154 25.59 11.80 9.11
C ASP A 154 24.14 11.33 8.95
N PHE A 155 23.16 12.22 9.09
CA PHE A 155 21.75 11.93 8.76
C PHE A 155 21.56 11.63 7.26
N GLU A 156 22.23 12.37 6.37
CA GLU A 156 22.15 12.09 4.92
C GLU A 156 22.76 10.74 4.55
N LYS A 157 23.87 10.36 5.19
CA LYS A 157 24.49 9.03 5.00
C LYS A 157 23.63 7.92 5.58
N GLU A 158 23.05 8.13 6.76
CA GLU A 158 22.13 7.17 7.39
C GLU A 158 20.87 6.99 6.55
N ASP A 159 20.25 8.07 6.08
CA ASP A 159 19.10 8.05 5.18
C ASP A 159 19.43 7.35 3.86
N ALA A 160 20.61 7.61 3.28
CA ALA A 160 21.05 6.93 2.07
C ALA A 160 21.24 5.42 2.30
N ALA A 161 21.79 5.02 3.44
CA ALA A 161 21.94 3.61 3.81
C ALA A 161 20.57 2.95 4.06
N MET A 162 19.65 3.62 4.74
CA MET A 162 18.29 3.15 4.99
C MET A 162 17.48 3.03 3.69
N ARG A 163 17.62 3.98 2.76
CA ARG A 163 17.03 3.90 1.41
C ARG A 163 17.60 2.73 0.60
N LYS A 164 18.89 2.42 0.73
CA LYS A 164 19.50 1.24 0.07
C LYS A 164 18.96 -0.07 0.66
N LYS A 165 18.88 -0.18 1.99
CA LYS A 165 18.33 -1.36 2.67
C LYS A 165 16.89 -1.63 2.28
N THR A 166 16.03 -0.60 2.34
CA THR A 166 14.62 -0.73 1.93
C THR A 166 14.46 -1.09 0.45
N LYS A 167 15.33 -0.60 -0.44
CA LYS A 167 15.35 -1.02 -1.85
C LYS A 167 15.74 -2.50 -2.02
N LEU A 168 16.74 -2.96 -1.28
CA LEU A 168 17.18 -4.36 -1.32
C LEU A 168 16.11 -5.31 -0.78
N GLU A 169 15.44 -4.94 0.31
CA GLU A 169 14.30 -5.71 0.86
C GLU A 169 13.15 -5.79 -0.14
N LYS A 170 12.78 -4.67 -0.77
CA LYS A 170 11.77 -4.67 -1.85
C LYS A 170 12.17 -5.58 -3.01
N LEU A 171 13.43 -5.59 -3.41
CA LEU A 171 13.93 -6.49 -4.45
C LEU A 171 13.87 -7.96 -4.01
N ARG A 172 14.15 -8.25 -2.74
CA ARG A 172 14.03 -9.61 -2.18
C ARG A 172 12.58 -10.09 -2.23
N ASN A 173 11.65 -9.26 -1.75
CA ASN A 173 10.22 -9.57 -1.77
C ASN A 173 9.72 -9.77 -3.20
N LEU A 174 10.15 -8.95 -4.16
CA LEU A 174 9.79 -9.14 -5.57
C LEU A 174 10.35 -10.44 -6.17
N LYS A 175 11.52 -10.92 -5.71
CA LYS A 175 12.07 -12.22 -6.13
C LYS A 175 11.24 -13.37 -5.56
N GLU A 176 10.88 -13.29 -4.29
CA GLU A 176 10.03 -14.28 -3.62
C GLU A 176 8.65 -14.37 -4.31
N MET A 177 8.03 -13.23 -4.62
CA MET A 177 6.74 -13.18 -5.32
C MET A 177 6.82 -13.68 -6.78
N ARG A 178 7.99 -13.57 -7.43
CA ARG A 178 8.20 -14.08 -8.79
C ARG A 178 8.61 -15.55 -8.83
N GLN A 179 8.92 -16.16 -7.69
CA GLN A 179 9.37 -17.54 -7.63
C GLN A 179 8.19 -18.47 -7.95
N GLN A 180 8.29 -19.19 -9.07
CA GLN A 180 7.22 -20.06 -9.56
C GLN A 180 7.21 -21.45 -8.92
N ALA A 181 8.29 -21.81 -8.23
CA ALA A 181 8.46 -23.11 -7.57
C ALA A 181 8.64 -22.90 -6.07
N LEU A 182 7.71 -23.45 -5.28
CA LEU A 182 7.72 -23.39 -3.83
C LEU A 182 8.01 -24.78 -3.25
N LYS A 183 8.94 -24.85 -2.30
CA LYS A 183 9.18 -26.09 -1.54
C LYS A 183 8.14 -26.20 -0.42
N LYS A 184 7.38 -27.29 -0.40
CA LYS A 184 6.39 -27.62 0.63
C LYS A 184 6.82 -28.94 1.28
N GLY A 185 7.66 -28.83 2.30
CA GLY A 185 8.25 -29.98 2.98
C GLY A 185 9.22 -30.75 2.06
N PRO A 186 9.03 -32.08 1.86
CA PRO A 186 9.88 -32.87 0.98
C PRO A 186 9.61 -32.62 -0.51
N VAL A 187 8.49 -32.00 -0.87
CA VAL A 187 8.04 -31.85 -2.27
C VAL A 187 8.27 -30.42 -2.77
N TYR A 188 8.57 -30.29 -4.07
CA TYR A 188 8.58 -29.02 -4.79
C TYR A 188 7.32 -28.90 -5.64
N VAL A 189 6.58 -27.80 -5.47
CA VAL A 189 5.37 -27.49 -6.23
C VAL A 189 5.69 -26.36 -7.21
N GLN A 190 5.50 -26.59 -8.51
CA GLN A 190 5.76 -25.61 -9.58
C GLN A 190 4.52 -25.40 -10.45
N VAL A 191 4.22 -24.14 -10.77
CA VAL A 191 3.12 -23.78 -11.67
C VAL A 191 3.56 -23.92 -13.14
N GLN A 192 2.78 -24.65 -13.95
CA GLN A 192 3.03 -24.79 -15.39
C GLN A 192 2.61 -23.53 -16.17
N HIS A 193 3.49 -23.04 -17.04
CA HIS A 193 3.28 -21.86 -17.87
C HIS A 193 3.08 -22.27 -19.34
N ASN A 194 1.83 -22.56 -19.71
CA ASN A 194 1.48 -23.17 -21.01
C ASN A 194 0.99 -22.18 -22.09
N ILE A 195 0.71 -20.92 -21.73
CA ILE A 195 0.01 -19.97 -22.62
C ILE A 195 0.95 -18.93 -23.25
N THR A 196 2.06 -18.57 -22.60
CA THR A 196 2.94 -17.47 -23.04
C THR A 196 4.13 -17.90 -23.93
N SER A 197 4.43 -19.19 -24.00
CA SER A 197 5.60 -19.72 -24.72
C SER A 197 5.42 -19.83 -26.24
N LYS A 198 4.18 -19.85 -26.75
CA LYS A 198 3.92 -19.99 -28.19
C LYS A 198 4.24 -18.73 -28.99
N SER A 199 4.16 -17.55 -28.36
CA SER A 199 4.38 -16.27 -29.02
C SER A 199 5.82 -15.76 -28.88
N ARG A 200 6.64 -16.34 -27.99
CA ARG A 200 7.97 -15.82 -27.67
C ARG A 200 9.02 -16.93 -27.66
N VAL A 201 10.14 -16.68 -28.33
CA VAL A 201 11.32 -17.56 -28.31
C VAL A 201 11.86 -17.69 -26.88
N PRO A 202 12.31 -18.90 -26.46
CA PRO A 202 12.96 -19.09 -25.17
C PRO A 202 14.15 -18.14 -24.99
N ARG A 203 14.43 -17.78 -23.73
CA ARG A 203 15.60 -16.95 -23.41
C ARG A 203 16.87 -17.76 -23.64
N ALA A 204 17.90 -17.11 -24.18
CA ALA A 204 19.21 -17.72 -24.33
C ALA A 204 19.81 -18.10 -22.97
N GLU A 205 20.50 -19.23 -22.92
CA GLU A 205 21.20 -19.70 -21.72
C GLU A 205 22.41 -18.81 -21.43
N GLN A 206 22.48 -18.31 -20.20
CA GLN A 206 23.56 -17.39 -19.80
C GLN A 206 24.92 -18.10 -19.79
N SER A 207 25.01 -19.36 -19.39
CA SER A 207 26.26 -20.14 -19.43
C SER A 207 26.90 -20.18 -20.82
N VAL A 208 26.10 -20.36 -21.87
CA VAL A 208 26.58 -20.40 -23.26
C VAL A 208 27.00 -18.99 -23.72
N LEU A 209 26.25 -17.96 -23.35
CA LEU A 209 26.61 -16.58 -23.65
C LEU A 209 27.87 -16.13 -22.92
N ASP A 210 28.04 -16.55 -21.67
CA ASP A 210 29.17 -16.20 -20.81
C ASP A 210 30.44 -16.91 -21.27
N THR A 211 30.37 -18.19 -21.63
CA THR A 211 31.51 -18.90 -22.22
C THR A 211 31.91 -18.29 -23.56
N LYS A 212 30.93 -17.94 -24.41
CA LYS A 212 31.20 -17.23 -25.67
C LYS A 212 31.83 -15.85 -25.43
N SER A 213 31.31 -15.08 -24.47
CA SER A 213 31.82 -13.73 -24.18
C SER A 213 33.23 -13.80 -23.58
N GLN A 214 33.46 -14.67 -22.60
CA GLN A 214 34.78 -14.93 -22.01
C GLN A 214 35.79 -15.35 -23.07
N TRP A 215 35.42 -16.23 -23.99
CA TRP A 215 36.31 -16.64 -25.07
C TRP A 215 36.68 -15.48 -26.01
N LEU A 216 35.71 -14.64 -26.37
CA LEU A 216 35.90 -13.50 -27.27
C LEU A 216 36.61 -12.30 -26.61
N GLN A 217 36.53 -12.21 -25.28
CA GLN A 217 37.12 -11.17 -24.45
C GLN A 217 38.30 -11.69 -23.61
N ARG A 218 38.86 -12.84 -23.97
CA ARG A 218 39.99 -13.42 -23.25
C ARG A 218 41.18 -12.45 -23.27
N GLU A 219 41.87 -12.36 -22.15
CA GLU A 219 43.02 -11.46 -21.96
C GLU A 219 44.11 -11.69 -23.02
N SER A 220 44.30 -12.95 -23.44
CA SER A 220 45.29 -13.33 -24.45
C SER A 220 45.09 -12.68 -25.82
N LEU A 221 43.90 -12.11 -26.09
CA LEU A 221 43.60 -11.49 -27.37
C LEU A 221 43.98 -10.00 -27.42
N ASN A 222 44.50 -9.41 -26.32
CA ASN A 222 44.96 -8.02 -26.22
C ASN A 222 44.08 -7.03 -27.00
N ARG A 223 42.76 -7.14 -26.83
CA ARG A 223 41.82 -6.22 -27.48
C ARG A 223 41.98 -4.85 -26.81
N LYS A 224 42.40 -3.87 -27.62
CA LYS A 224 42.47 -2.45 -27.24
C LYS A 224 41.11 -1.90 -26.87
#